data_AF-A0A1B8GQT4-F1
#
_entry.id   AF-A0A1B8GQT4-F1
#
_cell.length_a   1.000
_cell.length_b   1.000
_cell.length_c   1.000
_cell.angle_alpha   90.00
_cell.angle_beta   90.00
_cell.angle_gamma   90.00
#
_symmetry.space_group_name_H-M   'P 1'
#
loop_
_entity.id
_entity.type
_entity.pdbx_description
1 polymer ?
#
loop_
_entity_poly.entity_id
_entity_poly.type
_entity_poly.pdbx_seq_one_letter_code
_entity_poly.pdbx_strand_id
1 'polypeptide(L)'
;MITAISEPGTEDCLYLGLYSRPWDASQPLRPVVVVYYGGAFIQGGGSFTLPPAGYPILNVSEANNFIFVYPNYRVNAFGFLPGAKIAADRKSDFNLGLLD
;
A
#
# COMPACT_ATOMS: atom_id res chain seq x y z
N MET A 1 -17.14 -10.36 -6.87
CA MET A 1 -17.79 -9.15 -6.34
C MET A 1 -16.71 -8.38 -5.58
N ILE A 2 -16.04 -7.42 -6.22
CA ILE A 2 -15.07 -6.54 -5.56
C ILE A 2 -15.78 -5.20 -5.45
N THR A 3 -16.48 -5.01 -4.34
CA THR A 3 -17.00 -3.70 -3.97
C THR A 3 -15.83 -2.85 -3.53
N ALA A 4 -15.68 -1.66 -4.13
CA ALA A 4 -14.94 -0.58 -3.51
C ALA A 4 -15.73 -0.16 -2.27
N ILE A 5 -15.43 -0.80 -1.15
CA ILE A 5 -15.92 -0.39 0.15
C ILE A 5 -14.98 0.70 0.64
N SER A 6 -15.53 1.90 0.83
CA SER A 6 -15.02 2.79 1.87
C SER A 6 -15.20 2.05 3.19
N GLU A 7 -14.29 1.14 3.49
CA GLU A 7 -14.19 0.54 4.82
C GLU A 7 -14.02 1.69 5.82
N PRO A 8 -14.83 1.75 6.89
CA PRO A 8 -14.46 2.52 8.06
C PRO A 8 -13.00 2.15 8.42
N GLY A 9 -12.18 3.14 8.77
CA GLY A 9 -10.80 2.85 9.16
C GLY A 9 -10.75 1.77 10.26
N THR A 10 -10.00 0.71 10.02
CA THR A 10 -9.75 -0.39 10.95
C THR A 10 -8.25 -0.45 11.29
N GLU A 11 -7.89 -0.86 12.51
CA GLU A 11 -6.48 -1.11 12.87
C GLU A 11 -5.93 -2.36 12.19
N ASP A 12 -6.79 -3.33 11.88
CA ASP A 12 -6.47 -4.45 11.01
C ASP A 12 -6.48 -3.96 9.55
N CYS A 13 -5.40 -3.27 9.17
CA CYS A 13 -5.29 -2.58 7.88
C CYS A 13 -4.09 -3.01 7.04
N LEU A 14 -3.17 -3.83 7.57
CA LEU A 14 -1.89 -4.19 6.93
C LEU A 14 -2.08 -5.23 5.81
N TYR A 15 -2.76 -4.78 4.76
CA TYR A 15 -3.04 -5.51 3.54
C TYR A 15 -2.45 -4.76 2.34
N LEU A 16 -2.27 -5.46 1.23
CA LEU A 16 -1.84 -4.86 -0.04
C LEU A 16 -2.73 -5.31 -1.19
N GLY A 17 -2.98 -4.38 -2.12
CA GLY A 17 -3.61 -4.70 -3.40
C GLY A 17 -2.56 -4.88 -4.49
N LEU A 18 -2.81 -5.80 -5.41
CA LEU A 18 -1.92 -6.07 -6.54
C LEU A 18 -2.68 -5.93 -7.87
N TYR A 19 -2.06 -5.31 -8.86
CA TYR A 19 -2.62 -5.18 -10.20
C TYR A 19 -1.55 -5.43 -11.26
N SER A 20 -1.83 -6.37 -12.16
CA SER A 20 -0.96 -6.70 -13.28
C SER A 20 -1.76 -7.35 -14.42
N ARG A 21 -1.15 -7.46 -15.60
CA ARG A 21 -1.67 -8.31 -16.68
C ARG A 21 -1.65 -9.79 -16.24
N PRO A 22 -2.48 -10.68 -16.81
CA PRO A 22 -2.42 -12.11 -16.51
C PRO A 22 -1.00 -12.66 -16.58
N TRP A 23 -0.62 -13.50 -15.62
CA TRP A 23 0.71 -14.09 -15.53
C TRP A 23 0.61 -15.56 -15.13
N ASP A 24 1.53 -16.37 -15.62
CA ASP A 24 1.73 -17.75 -15.22
C ASP A 24 3.23 -18.07 -15.10
N ALA A 25 3.56 -19.21 -14.48
CA ALA A 25 4.93 -19.58 -14.16
C ALA A 25 5.84 -19.85 -15.38
N SER A 26 5.30 -19.96 -16.60
CA SER A 26 6.09 -20.09 -17.82
C SER A 26 6.62 -18.76 -18.34
N GLN A 27 6.05 -17.65 -17.89
CA GLN A 27 6.43 -16.30 -18.30
C GLN A 27 7.60 -15.75 -17.47
N PRO A 28 8.42 -14.86 -18.03
CA PRO A 28 9.51 -14.23 -17.28
C PRO A 28 8.99 -13.39 -16.11
N LEU A 29 9.85 -13.19 -15.11
CA LEU A 29 9.61 -12.28 -14.00
C LEU A 29 9.44 -10.84 -14.50
N ARG A 30 8.63 -10.07 -13.77
CA ARG A 30 8.27 -8.69 -14.12
C ARG A 30 8.82 -7.71 -13.10
N PRO A 31 9.22 -6.49 -13.50
CA PRO A 31 9.57 -5.46 -12.54
C PRO A 31 8.35 -5.09 -11.68
N VAL A 32 8.60 -4.84 -10.40
CA VAL A 32 7.57 -4.49 -9.41
C VAL A 32 7.65 -3.01 -9.10
N VAL A 33 6.51 -2.33 -9.18
CA VAL A 33 6.33 -0.93 -8.81
C VAL A 33 5.49 -0.88 -7.55
N VAL A 34 6.10 -0.48 -6.44
CA VAL A 34 5.41 -0.31 -5.15
C VAL A 34 5.03 1.15 -4.98
N VAL A 35 3.74 1.42 -4.77
CA VAL A 35 3.19 2.77 -4.69
C VAL A 35 2.66 3.02 -3.29
N TYR A 36 3.41 3.79 -2.51
CA TYR A 36 2.95 4.31 -1.22
C TYR A 36 2.05 5.53 -1.44
N TYR A 37 0.85 5.51 -0.87
CA TYR A 37 -0.04 6.67 -0.92
C TYR A 37 0.49 7.82 -0.06
N GLY A 38 0.20 9.04 -0.52
CA GLY A 38 0.37 10.25 0.26
C GLY A 38 -0.82 10.51 1.19
N GLY A 39 -0.81 11.69 1.81
CA GLY A 39 -1.79 12.05 2.86
C GLY A 39 -1.13 12.48 4.17
N ALA A 40 0.10 13.00 4.07
CA ALA A 40 0.87 13.57 5.17
C ALA A 40 1.00 12.66 6.40
N PHE A 41 1.00 11.35 6.19
CA PHE A 41 1.04 10.33 7.25
C PHE A 41 -0.14 10.36 8.23
N ILE A 42 -1.23 11.08 7.94
CA ILE A 42 -2.42 11.16 8.82
C ILE A 42 -3.64 10.45 8.26
N GLN A 43 -3.68 10.23 6.95
CA GLN A 43 -4.79 9.60 6.24
C GLN A 43 -4.32 9.01 4.91
N GLY A 44 -5.15 8.15 4.32
CA GLY A 44 -4.90 7.52 3.01
C GLY A 44 -5.13 6.01 3.08
N GLY A 45 -4.90 5.34 1.94
CA GLY A 45 -5.01 3.90 1.83
C GLY A 45 -4.53 3.42 0.45
N GLY A 46 -4.05 2.18 0.40
CA GLY A 46 -3.65 1.47 -0.81
C GLY A 46 -4.82 0.83 -1.55
N SER A 47 -6.03 0.88 -0.98
CA SER A 47 -7.25 0.42 -1.65
C SER A 47 -7.53 1.23 -2.92
N PHE A 48 -7.95 0.55 -3.98
CA PHE A 48 -8.24 1.17 -5.28
C PHE A 48 -9.51 0.61 -5.90
N THR A 49 -10.15 1.42 -6.74
CA THR A 49 -11.18 0.95 -7.67
C THR A 49 -10.52 0.40 -8.93
N LEU A 50 -11.24 -0.45 -9.67
CA LEU A 50 -10.77 -0.93 -10.96
C LEU A 50 -11.25 0.01 -12.07
N PRO A 51 -10.36 0.48 -12.97
CA PRO A 51 -8.92 0.23 -12.97
C PRO A 51 -8.12 1.14 -12.00
N PRO A 52 -7.00 0.66 -11.42
CA PRO A 52 -6.18 1.47 -10.50
C PRO A 52 -5.32 2.50 -11.23
N ALA A 53 -4.67 3.38 -10.47
CA ALA A 53 -3.81 4.46 -10.99
C ALA A 53 -2.66 3.97 -11.90
N GLY A 54 -2.19 2.73 -11.72
CA GLY A 54 -1.15 2.13 -12.56
C GLY A 54 -1.65 1.60 -13.91
N TYR A 55 -2.95 1.47 -14.11
CA TYR A 55 -3.53 0.92 -15.34
C TYR A 55 -3.16 1.69 -16.61
N PRO A 56 -3.21 3.04 -16.65
CA PRO A 56 -2.81 3.77 -17.86
C PRO A 56 -1.36 3.46 -18.27
N ILE A 57 -0.45 3.22 -17.32
CA ILE A 57 0.95 2.86 -17.60
C ILE A 57 1.01 1.47 -18.26
N LEU A 58 0.29 0.49 -17.71
CA LEU A 58 0.20 -0.87 -18.29
C LEU A 58 -0.48 -0.89 -19.65
N ASN A 59 -1.37 0.06 -19.94
CA ASN A 59 -2.20 0.05 -21.16
C ASN A 59 -1.57 0.82 -22.34
N VAL A 60 -0.51 1.59 -22.12
CA VAL A 60 0.19 2.33 -23.20
C VAL A 60 0.95 1.41 -24.15
N SER A 61 1.58 0.34 -23.64
CA SER A 61 2.38 -0.58 -24.46
C SER A 61 2.53 -1.93 -23.78
N GLU A 62 2.65 -3.01 -24.55
CA GLU A 62 3.01 -4.34 -24.02
C GLU A 62 4.41 -4.40 -23.42
N ALA A 63 5.29 -3.48 -23.80
CA ALA A 63 6.60 -3.33 -23.18
C ALA A 63 6.50 -2.90 -21.70
N ASN A 64 5.41 -2.23 -21.31
CA ASN A 64 5.16 -1.82 -19.92
C ASN A 64 4.56 -2.98 -19.12
N ASN A 65 5.33 -4.04 -18.94
CA ASN A 65 4.88 -5.25 -18.28
C ASN A 65 5.29 -5.26 -16.80
N PHE A 66 4.54 -4.52 -15.99
CA PHE A 66 4.81 -4.33 -14.56
C PHE A 66 3.81 -5.05 -13.66
N ILE A 67 4.21 -5.23 -12.41
CA ILE A 67 3.31 -5.53 -11.30
C ILE A 67 3.21 -4.27 -10.44
N PHE A 68 1.99 -3.74 -10.26
CA PHE A 68 1.74 -2.65 -9.33
C PHE A 68 1.30 -3.21 -7.99
N VAL A 69 1.91 -2.71 -6.91
CA VAL A 69 1.59 -3.06 -5.53
C VAL A 69 1.20 -1.79 -4.78
N TYR A 70 0.05 -1.83 -4.12
CA TYR A 70 -0.49 -0.73 -3.33
C TYR A 70 -0.67 -1.20 -1.87
N PRO A 71 0.38 -1.07 -1.03
CA PRO A 71 0.31 -1.47 0.37
C PRO A 71 -0.44 -0.43 1.22
N ASN A 72 -1.06 -0.89 2.29
CA ASN A 72 -1.43 -0.08 3.44
C ASN A 72 -0.27 0.00 4.43
N TYR A 73 -0.15 1.15 5.09
CA TYR A 73 0.72 1.36 6.24
C TYR A 73 -0.05 2.15 7.31
N ARG A 74 0.26 1.94 8.59
CA ARG A 74 -0.41 2.67 9.68
C ARG A 74 -0.16 4.17 9.54
N VAL A 75 -1.22 4.95 9.73
CA VAL A 75 -1.18 6.42 9.69
C VAL A 75 -1.50 7.00 11.07
N ASN A 76 -1.41 8.33 11.19
CA ASN A 76 -1.69 9.14 12.38
C ASN A 76 -0.96 8.62 13.64
N ALA A 77 -1.56 8.74 14.83
CA ALA A 77 -1.05 8.15 16.06
C ALA A 77 -0.75 6.64 15.93
N PHE A 78 -1.50 5.86 15.16
CA PHE A 78 -1.25 4.42 15.05
C PHE A 78 0.09 4.09 14.36
N GLY A 79 0.54 4.93 13.42
CA GLY A 79 1.83 4.76 12.74
C GLY A 79 2.96 5.65 13.27
N PHE A 80 2.61 6.80 13.86
CA PHE A 80 3.53 7.92 14.09
C PHE A 80 3.29 8.64 15.42
N LEU A 81 2.78 7.97 16.45
CA LEU A 81 2.62 8.56 17.79
C LEU A 81 3.97 9.02 18.36
N PRO A 82 4.20 10.32 18.61
CA PRO A 82 5.42 10.80 19.23
C PRO A 82 5.30 10.80 20.75
N GLY A 83 6.43 10.99 21.44
CA GLY A 83 6.42 11.43 22.84
C GLY A 83 7.50 10.79 23.71
N ALA A 84 7.86 11.50 24.79
CA ALA A 84 8.90 11.05 25.73
C ALA A 84 8.55 9.73 26.44
N LYS A 85 7.25 9.46 26.67
CA LYS A 85 6.81 8.18 27.25
C LYS A 85 7.03 7.00 26.31
N ILE A 86 6.73 7.19 25.03
CA ILE A 86 7.03 6.19 23.98
C ILE A 86 8.55 6.00 23.89
N ALA A 87 9.32 7.09 23.94
CA ALA A 87 10.79 7.03 23.89
C ALA A 87 11.42 6.27 25.07
N ALA A 88 10.83 6.40 26.26
CA ALA A 88 11.32 5.76 27.47
C ALA A 88 10.92 4.28 27.57
N ASP A 89 9.87 3.86 26.84
CA ASP A 89 9.42 2.47 26.84
C ASP A 89 10.26 1.63 25.87
N ARG A 90 11.04 0.70 26.42
CA ARG A 90 11.89 -0.22 25.65
C ARG A 90 11.13 -1.22 24.78
N LYS A 91 9.81 -1.33 24.94
CA LYS A 91 8.96 -2.20 24.14
C LYS A 91 8.25 -1.48 22.99
N SER A 92 8.40 -0.16 22.91
CA SER A 92 7.77 0.65 21.88
C SER A 92 8.79 1.09 20.83
N ASP A 93 8.39 1.03 19.56
CA ASP A 93 9.17 1.56 18.45
C ASP A 93 8.58 2.89 17.94
N PHE A 94 9.42 3.67 17.27
CA PHE A 94 9.00 4.87 16.54
C PHE A 94 8.80 4.60 15.06
N ASN A 95 7.98 5.44 14.43
CA ASN A 95 7.71 5.36 12.99
C ASN A 95 7.21 3.97 12.58
N LEU A 96 6.31 3.39 13.39
CA LEU A 96 5.67 2.11 13.13
C LEU A 96 5.08 2.02 11.71
N GLY A 97 4.51 3.11 11.22
CA GLY A 97 4.00 3.20 9.84
C GLY A 97 5.08 3.14 8.75
N LEU A 98 6.35 3.34 9.07
CA LEU A 98 7.48 3.11 8.15
C LEU A 98 8.09 1.71 8.30
N LEU A 99 7.76 1.00 9.38
CA LEU A 99 8.18 -0.38 9.64
C LEU A 99 7.17 -1.41 9.12
N ASP A 100 5.95 -0.96 8.82
CA ASP A 100 4.94 -1.71 8.07
C ASP A 100 5.38 -1.97 6.62
#